data_AF-A0A0M2H4S2-F1
#
_entry.id   AF-A0A0M2H4S2-F1
#
_cell.length_a   1.000
_cell.length_b   1.000
_cell.length_c   1.000
_cell.angle_alpha   90.00
_cell.angle_beta   90.00
_cell.angle_gamma   90.00
#
_symmetry.space_group_name_H-M   'P 1'
#
loop_
_entity.id
_entity.type
_entity.pdbx_description
1 polymer ?
#
loop_
_entity_poly.entity_id
_entity_poly.type
_entity_poly.pdbx_seq_one_letter_code
_entity_poly.pdbx_strand_id
1 'polypeptide(L)'
;MRSHTSLLPARRTVRRAERRLRRRPVLVAATLAVGVLATAAFSTATPASQAEASGALTNFALASYSTASVKAEAAATPSAFEKTVADADAAVTAATTVAADIATSGLDVGTPDTTVDTSELEGAVAQLKRAQSLPAEYTTEVTDAVTTLTASVNEQAQGLRGKLDAAIALKAQREAEEKARKEAEAAAAAKAAEEAAAAAAAKKSSAPRSSGGGAPVFATGGAVGGTSPADAQATARSMLGGYGWGDDQFGCLVSLWNKESGWNYQAYNRSSGAYGIPQALPGSKMGSAGADWQTNPATQIAWGLGYISGRYGSPCGAWSHSQSTGWY
;
A
#
# COMPACT_ATOMS: atom_id res chain seq x y z
N MET A 1 -6.41 -70.83 -32.49
CA MET A 1 -6.85 -71.35 -31.18
C MET A 1 -6.80 -70.16 -30.22
N ARG A 2 -7.89 -69.41 -29.99
CA ARG A 2 -9.05 -69.68 -29.08
C ARG A 2 -8.56 -70.12 -27.69
N SER A 3 -8.94 -69.58 -26.54
CA SER A 3 -9.81 -68.50 -26.03
C SER A 3 -9.40 -68.38 -24.53
N HIS A 4 -9.61 -67.31 -23.75
CA HIS A 4 -10.86 -66.79 -23.19
C HIS A 4 -10.55 -65.39 -22.58
N THR A 5 -11.16 -64.27 -23.00
CA THR A 5 -12.55 -63.80 -22.76
C THR A 5 -12.79 -63.38 -21.30
N SER A 6 -12.55 -62.09 -20.97
CA SER A 6 -13.56 -61.06 -20.62
C SER A 6 -13.89 -61.02 -19.11
N LEU A 7 -14.13 -59.89 -18.41
CA LEU A 7 -14.98 -58.73 -18.71
C LEU A 7 -14.56 -57.51 -17.83
N LEU A 8 -14.45 -56.34 -18.44
CA LEU A 8 -14.94 -55.06 -17.90
C LEU A 8 -16.18 -54.70 -18.78
N PRO A 9 -17.01 -53.64 -18.54
CA PRO A 9 -16.96 -52.55 -17.54
C PRO A 9 -18.35 -52.21 -16.93
N ALA A 10 -18.43 -51.13 -16.12
CA ALA A 10 -19.38 -49.98 -16.31
C ALA A 10 -20.12 -49.44 -15.06
N ARG A 11 -19.95 -48.11 -14.89
CA ARG A 11 -20.98 -47.06 -14.67
C ARG A 11 -21.59 -46.83 -13.27
N ARG A 12 -21.31 -45.59 -12.82
CA ARG A 12 -22.26 -44.53 -12.35
C ARG A 12 -23.12 -44.81 -11.11
N THR A 13 -22.91 -44.01 -10.07
CA THR A 13 -24.00 -43.35 -9.33
C THR A 13 -23.56 -42.01 -8.72
N VAL A 14 -23.97 -40.93 -9.38
CA VAL A 14 -24.19 -39.60 -8.79
C VAL A 14 -25.59 -39.62 -8.17
N ARG A 15 -25.73 -39.33 -6.87
CA ARG A 15 -26.96 -38.84 -6.21
C ARG A 15 -26.54 -37.96 -5.03
N ARG A 16 -26.62 -36.62 -5.14
CA ARG A 16 -27.77 -35.79 -4.69
C ARG A 16 -28.34 -36.21 -3.33
N ALA A 17 -28.02 -35.43 -2.31
CA ALA A 17 -28.89 -35.21 -1.16
C ALA A 17 -29.05 -33.70 -0.97
N GLU A 18 -30.18 -33.20 -1.43
CA GLU A 18 -30.61 -31.81 -1.29
C GLU A 18 -31.09 -31.50 0.13
N ARG A 19 -30.82 -30.25 0.52
CA ARG A 19 -31.73 -29.32 1.22
C ARG A 19 -32.57 -29.91 2.37
N ARG A 20 -32.20 -29.51 3.60
CA ARG A 20 -33.20 -29.08 4.58
C ARG A 20 -32.85 -27.70 5.12
N LEU A 21 -33.55 -26.71 4.57
CA LEU A 21 -33.89 -25.45 5.20
C LEU A 21 -34.44 -25.70 6.61
N ARG A 22 -33.81 -25.13 7.62
CA ARG A 22 -34.51 -24.73 8.86
C ARG A 22 -34.10 -23.31 9.22
N ARG A 23 -34.98 -22.38 8.81
CA ARG A 23 -35.17 -21.08 9.43
C ARG A 23 -35.35 -21.28 10.95
N ARG A 24 -34.66 -20.48 11.77
CA ARG A 24 -35.26 -19.85 12.96
C ARG A 24 -34.61 -18.50 13.23
N PRO A 25 -35.41 -17.48 13.61
CA PRO A 25 -34.97 -16.11 13.84
C PRO A 25 -34.45 -15.97 15.28
N VAL A 26 -33.40 -15.18 15.46
CA VAL A 26 -33.00 -14.72 16.80
C VAL A 26 -33.02 -13.19 16.76
N LEU A 27 -34.04 -12.67 17.42
CA LEU A 27 -34.13 -11.30 17.93
C LEU A 27 -32.93 -11.03 18.84
N VAL A 28 -32.16 -9.98 18.55
CA VAL A 28 -31.38 -9.27 19.55
C VAL A 28 -31.54 -7.78 19.33
N ALA A 29 -31.97 -7.14 20.41
CA ALA A 29 -32.29 -5.73 20.57
C ALA A 29 -31.14 -4.80 20.14
N ALA A 30 -31.45 -3.85 19.25
CA ALA A 30 -30.61 -2.69 18.99
C ALA A 30 -30.92 -1.65 20.07
N THR A 31 -29.97 -1.42 20.97
CA THR A 31 -29.99 -0.33 21.93
C THR A 31 -29.55 0.97 21.25
N LEU A 32 -30.36 2.00 21.48
CA LEU A 32 -30.15 3.40 21.14
C LEU A 32 -28.76 3.91 21.59
N ALA A 33 -27.99 4.47 20.67
CA ALA A 33 -26.93 5.43 20.98
C ALA A 33 -27.28 6.76 20.30
N VAL A 34 -27.62 7.73 21.15
CA VAL A 34 -27.91 9.12 20.82
C VAL A 34 -26.65 9.77 20.26
N GLY A 35 -26.76 10.32 19.04
CA GLY A 35 -25.76 11.21 18.47
C GLY A 35 -25.85 12.60 19.12
N VAL A 36 -24.70 13.16 19.48
CA VAL A 36 -24.56 14.60 19.73
C VAL A 36 -23.77 15.21 18.58
N LEU A 37 -24.45 16.10 17.88
CA LEU A 37 -24.00 16.96 16.80
C LEU A 37 -23.00 18.01 17.29
N ALA A 38 -21.90 18.20 16.57
CA ALA A 38 -21.19 19.47 16.52
C ALA A 38 -21.28 20.02 15.08
N THR A 39 -22.16 21.00 14.90
CA THR A 39 -22.42 21.69 13.64
C THR A 39 -21.37 22.78 13.39
N ALA A 40 -20.56 22.66 12.34
CA ALA A 40 -19.88 23.79 11.74
C ALA A 40 -20.64 24.18 10.47
N ALA A 41 -21.33 25.31 10.54
CA ALA A 41 -22.08 25.90 9.44
C ALA A 41 -21.12 26.46 8.39
N PHE A 42 -21.28 26.03 7.13
CA PHE A 42 -20.79 26.78 5.98
C PHE A 42 -21.96 26.96 5.02
N SER A 43 -22.52 28.18 5.03
CA SER A 43 -23.63 28.58 4.18
C SER A 43 -23.14 28.70 2.73
N THR A 44 -23.79 27.96 1.84
CA THR A 44 -23.69 28.13 0.40
C THR A 44 -24.44 29.40 -0.02
N ALA A 45 -23.74 30.37 -0.59
CA ALA A 45 -24.35 31.46 -1.35
C ALA A 45 -23.85 31.38 -2.79
N THR A 46 -24.71 30.87 -3.67
CA THR A 46 -24.65 31.16 -5.10
C THR A 46 -24.88 32.64 -5.34
N PRO A 47 -24.27 33.22 -6.37
CA PRO A 47 -25.12 33.99 -7.28
C PRO A 47 -24.86 33.65 -8.75
N ALA A 48 -25.97 33.54 -9.47
CA ALA A 48 -26.01 33.72 -10.91
C ALA A 48 -26.36 35.18 -11.23
N SER A 49 -25.95 35.60 -12.44
CA SER A 49 -26.53 36.65 -13.28
C SER A 49 -25.97 38.09 -13.20
N GLN A 50 -25.27 38.46 -14.27
CA GLN A 50 -25.62 39.50 -15.27
C GLN A 50 -24.41 40.35 -15.70
N ALA A 51 -24.32 40.52 -17.02
CA ALA A 51 -23.41 41.42 -17.70
C ALA A 51 -23.77 42.88 -17.43
N GLU A 52 -22.79 43.79 -17.47
CA GLU A 52 -22.76 44.94 -18.38
C GLU A 52 -21.47 45.74 -18.20
N ALA A 53 -20.98 46.25 -19.33
CA ALA A 53 -19.78 47.05 -19.45
C ALA A 53 -19.98 48.47 -18.91
N SER A 54 -18.93 49.07 -18.34
CA SER A 54 -18.69 50.52 -18.37
C SER A 54 -17.26 50.86 -17.93
N GLY A 55 -16.45 51.29 -18.91
CA GLY A 55 -15.62 52.51 -18.86
C GLY A 55 -14.52 52.67 -17.81
N ALA A 56 -13.29 52.77 -18.32
CA ALA A 56 -12.44 53.97 -18.27
C ALA A 56 -10.97 53.71 -17.85
N LEU A 57 -10.13 53.74 -18.91
CA LEU A 57 -8.73 54.13 -19.01
C LEU A 57 -8.00 54.59 -17.73
N THR A 58 -6.83 53.99 -17.48
CA THR A 58 -5.65 54.76 -17.06
C THR A 58 -4.38 54.18 -17.67
N ASN A 59 -3.58 55.10 -18.20
CA ASN A 59 -2.33 54.93 -18.93
C ASN A 59 -1.28 54.15 -18.13
N PHE A 60 -0.62 53.21 -18.81
CA PHE A 60 0.79 52.94 -18.56
C PHE A 60 1.55 52.96 -19.88
N ALA A 61 2.44 53.93 -20.01
CA ALA A 61 3.36 54.06 -21.11
C ALA A 61 4.43 52.98 -21.03
N LEU A 62 4.64 52.22 -22.12
CA LEU A 62 5.86 51.44 -22.33
C LEU A 62 6.56 51.87 -23.62
N ALA A 63 7.80 52.27 -23.40
CA ALA A 63 8.94 52.45 -24.30
C ALA A 63 8.75 52.08 -25.78
N SER A 64 8.98 53.08 -26.62
CA SER A 64 9.33 52.91 -28.02
C SER A 64 10.63 52.13 -28.16
N TYR A 65 10.55 50.96 -28.78
CA TYR A 65 11.63 50.38 -29.57
C TYR A 65 11.10 50.21 -30.98
N SER A 66 11.63 51.02 -31.91
CA SER A 66 11.46 50.80 -33.34
C SER A 66 12.21 49.54 -33.71
N THR A 67 11.53 48.40 -33.78
CA THR A 67 11.98 47.27 -34.57
C THR A 67 11.49 47.48 -35.99
N ALA A 68 12.45 47.54 -36.92
CA ALA A 68 12.22 47.64 -38.35
C ALA A 68 11.10 46.71 -38.79
N SER A 69 10.25 47.24 -39.69
CA SER A 69 9.24 46.48 -40.42
C SER A 69 9.93 45.38 -41.24
N VAL A 70 10.16 44.23 -40.61
CA VAL A 70 10.31 42.97 -41.32
C VAL A 70 8.91 42.67 -41.81
N LYS A 71 8.72 42.84 -43.12
CA LYS A 71 7.61 42.30 -43.89
C LYS A 71 7.21 40.98 -43.25
N ALA A 72 6.02 40.94 -42.64
CA ALA A 72 5.43 39.72 -42.16
C ALA A 72 5.25 38.83 -43.39
N GLU A 73 6.26 38.00 -43.66
CA GLU A 73 6.10 36.82 -44.48
C GLU A 73 5.02 36.02 -43.75
N ALA A 74 3.85 35.93 -44.38
CA ALA A 74 2.75 35.14 -43.86
C ALA A 74 3.34 33.80 -43.45
N ALA A 75 3.32 33.49 -42.15
CA ALA A 75 3.74 32.19 -41.65
C ALA A 75 2.91 31.18 -42.44
N ALA A 76 3.55 30.48 -43.39
CA ALA A 76 2.88 29.53 -44.24
C ALA A 76 2.21 28.52 -43.29
N THR A 77 0.89 28.42 -43.36
CA THR A 77 0.20 27.34 -42.66
C THR A 77 0.84 26.04 -43.13
N PRO A 78 1.36 25.21 -42.21
CA PRO A 78 1.99 23.96 -42.61
C PRO A 78 1.00 23.18 -43.46
N SER A 79 1.50 22.58 -44.54
CA SER A 79 0.67 21.74 -45.37
C SER A 79 0.06 20.62 -44.51
N ALA A 80 -1.11 20.10 -44.90
CA ALA A 80 -1.73 18.98 -44.18
C ALA A 80 -0.76 17.80 -44.00
N PHE A 81 0.10 17.58 -44.99
CA PHE A 81 1.22 16.63 -44.94
C PHE A 81 2.21 16.92 -43.80
N GLU A 82 2.74 18.14 -43.73
CA GLU A 82 3.72 18.53 -42.69
C GLU A 82 3.11 18.37 -41.29
N LYS A 83 1.82 18.69 -41.15
CA LYS A 83 1.10 18.46 -39.91
C LYS A 83 1.00 16.98 -39.55
N THR A 84 0.60 16.11 -40.48
CA THR A 84 0.49 14.66 -40.22
C THR A 84 1.83 14.06 -39.81
N VAL A 85 2.93 14.45 -40.44
CA VAL A 85 4.28 14.00 -40.06
C VAL A 85 4.65 14.54 -38.67
N ALA A 86 4.40 15.81 -38.39
CA ALA A 86 4.71 16.40 -37.08
C ALA A 86 3.91 15.75 -35.93
N ASP A 87 2.64 15.43 -36.16
CA ASP A 87 1.79 14.75 -35.17
C ASP A 87 2.30 13.32 -34.89
N ALA A 88 2.77 12.61 -35.93
CA ALA A 88 3.37 11.29 -35.78
C ALA A 88 4.69 11.34 -35.00
N ASP A 89 5.59 12.28 -35.33
CA ASP A 89 6.86 12.47 -34.63
C ASP A 89 6.63 12.84 -33.14
N ALA A 90 5.60 13.65 -32.86
CA ALA A 90 5.19 13.97 -31.49
C ALA A 90 4.68 12.74 -30.74
N ALA A 91 3.91 11.86 -31.37
CA ALA A 91 3.43 10.61 -30.77
C ALA A 91 4.57 9.66 -30.41
N VAL A 92 5.57 9.50 -31.30
CA VAL A 92 6.79 8.71 -31.03
C VAL A 92 7.58 9.30 -29.86
N THR A 93 7.69 10.62 -29.79
CA THR A 93 8.35 11.32 -28.68
C THR A 93 7.60 11.10 -27.36
N ALA A 94 6.28 11.16 -27.36
CA ALA A 94 5.46 10.91 -26.16
C ALA A 94 5.62 9.47 -25.66
N ALA A 95 5.60 8.49 -26.58
CA ALA A 95 5.81 7.07 -26.31
C ALA A 95 7.18 6.78 -25.66
N THR A 96 8.24 7.37 -26.20
CA THR A 96 9.60 7.20 -25.65
C THR A 96 9.78 7.92 -24.32
N THR A 97 9.18 9.10 -24.15
CA THR A 97 9.22 9.88 -22.90
C THR A 97 8.54 9.11 -21.77
N VAL A 98 7.34 8.57 -21.98
CA VAL A 98 6.64 7.83 -20.91
C VAL A 98 7.41 6.56 -20.50
N ALA A 99 8.03 5.86 -21.44
CA ALA A 99 8.87 4.71 -21.13
C ALA A 99 10.10 5.11 -20.27
N ALA A 100 10.73 6.24 -20.60
CA ALA A 100 11.85 6.78 -19.82
C ALA A 100 11.42 7.25 -18.42
N ASP A 101 10.25 7.89 -18.30
CA ASP A 101 9.68 8.31 -17.01
C ASP A 101 9.38 7.09 -16.13
N ILE A 102 8.81 6.02 -16.68
CA ILE A 102 8.56 4.76 -15.97
C ILE A 102 9.88 4.16 -15.48
N ALA A 103 10.87 4.04 -16.37
CA ALA A 103 12.19 3.49 -16.01
C ALA A 103 12.89 4.31 -14.92
N THR A 104 12.82 5.64 -15.02
CA THR A 104 13.42 6.57 -14.04
C THR A 104 12.70 6.52 -12.69
N SER A 105 11.37 6.34 -12.71
CA SER A 105 10.58 6.27 -11.47
C SER A 105 10.89 5.05 -10.61
N GLY A 106 11.30 3.93 -11.25
CA GLY A 106 11.47 2.64 -10.58
C GLY A 106 10.17 2.08 -9.97
N LEU A 107 9.00 2.63 -10.34
CA LEU A 107 7.70 2.22 -9.82
C LEU A 107 7.13 1.06 -10.63
N ASP A 108 6.47 0.13 -9.94
CA ASP A 108 5.65 -0.90 -10.59
C ASP A 108 4.33 -0.27 -11.08
N VAL A 109 4.19 -0.19 -12.41
CA VAL A 109 3.00 0.37 -13.09
C VAL A 109 1.95 -0.70 -13.41
N GLY A 110 2.09 -1.93 -12.90
CA GLY A 110 1.09 -2.99 -13.03
C GLY A 110 0.97 -3.57 -14.44
N THR A 111 2.01 -3.42 -15.27
CA THR A 111 2.11 -4.01 -16.61
C THR A 111 3.57 -4.38 -16.90
N PRO A 112 3.83 -5.57 -17.48
CA PRO A 112 5.18 -5.96 -17.88
C PRO A 112 5.67 -5.16 -19.09
N ASP A 113 4.76 -4.83 -20.01
CA ASP A 113 5.06 -3.98 -21.17
C ASP A 113 4.96 -2.51 -20.77
N THR A 114 6.13 -1.87 -20.72
CA THR A 114 6.31 -0.45 -20.36
C THR A 114 6.78 0.40 -21.53
N THR A 115 6.90 -0.21 -22.71
CA THR A 115 7.31 0.41 -23.97
C THR A 115 6.19 0.33 -24.99
N VAL A 116 6.11 1.33 -25.87
CA VAL A 116 5.18 1.37 -27.01
C VAL A 116 5.97 1.08 -28.28
N ASP A 117 5.52 0.11 -29.08
CA ASP A 117 6.10 -0.15 -30.39
C ASP A 117 5.67 0.94 -31.38
N THR A 118 6.64 1.61 -31.97
CA THR A 118 6.44 2.73 -32.91
C THR A 118 6.89 2.40 -34.33
N SER A 119 7.42 1.19 -34.56
CA SER A 119 8.03 0.80 -35.82
C SER A 119 7.08 0.86 -37.01
N GLU A 120 5.81 0.47 -36.81
CA GLU A 120 4.77 0.57 -37.84
C GLU A 120 4.46 2.02 -38.22
N LEU A 121 4.38 2.92 -37.24
CA LEU A 121 4.14 4.35 -37.45
C LEU A 121 5.30 4.99 -38.20
N GLU A 122 6.54 4.72 -37.79
CA GLU A 122 7.75 5.21 -38.47
C GLU A 122 7.81 4.71 -39.92
N GLY A 123 7.45 3.45 -40.15
CA GLY A 123 7.34 2.87 -41.49
C GLY A 123 6.30 3.57 -42.38
N ALA A 124 5.12 3.85 -41.84
CA ALA A 124 4.05 4.57 -42.53
C ALA A 124 4.44 6.02 -42.84
N VAL A 125 5.08 6.72 -41.90
CA VAL A 125 5.61 8.09 -42.12
C VAL A 125 6.68 8.09 -43.22
N ALA A 126 7.56 7.08 -43.26
CA ALA A 126 8.55 6.96 -44.31
C ALA A 126 7.91 6.69 -45.69
N GLN A 127 6.83 5.91 -45.74
CA GLN A 127 6.04 5.73 -46.97
C GLN A 127 5.37 7.03 -47.42
N LEU A 128 4.78 7.78 -46.48
CA LEU A 128 4.13 9.06 -46.75
C LEU A 128 5.13 10.07 -47.35
N LYS A 129 6.33 10.16 -46.76
CA LYS A 129 7.43 11.02 -47.27
C LYS A 129 7.86 10.64 -48.69
N ARG A 130 7.89 9.35 -49.05
CA ARG A 130 8.17 8.92 -50.43
C ARG A 130 7.04 9.25 -51.40
N ALA A 131 5.80 9.20 -50.92
CA ALA A 131 4.61 9.47 -51.73
C ALA A 131 4.35 10.97 -51.95
N GLN A 132 5.09 11.89 -51.28
CA GLN A 132 4.85 13.33 -51.35
C GLN A 132 4.95 13.94 -52.77
N SER A 133 5.66 13.27 -53.69
CA SER A 133 5.79 13.71 -55.08
C SER A 133 4.66 13.22 -55.99
N LEU A 134 3.76 12.38 -55.47
CA LEU A 134 2.60 11.86 -56.21
C LEU A 134 1.42 12.83 -56.10
N PRO A 135 0.49 12.83 -57.07
CA PRO A 135 -0.76 13.56 -56.95
C PRO A 135 -1.54 13.15 -55.69
N ALA A 136 -2.24 14.11 -55.08
CA ALA A 136 -2.93 13.94 -53.80
C ALA A 136 -3.86 12.71 -53.74
N GLU A 137 -4.47 12.35 -54.88
CA GLU A 137 -5.32 11.16 -55.05
C GLU A 137 -4.67 9.85 -54.60
N TYR A 138 -3.35 9.73 -54.71
CA TYR A 138 -2.59 8.52 -54.37
C TYR A 138 -1.99 8.54 -52.94
N THR A 139 -2.17 9.63 -52.20
CA THR A 139 -1.58 9.82 -50.86
C THR A 139 -2.58 9.68 -49.72
N THR A 140 -3.88 9.63 -50.02
CA THR A 140 -4.98 9.54 -49.04
C THR A 140 -4.86 8.30 -48.17
N GLU A 141 -4.70 7.12 -48.77
CA GLU A 141 -4.58 5.84 -48.06
C GLU A 141 -3.40 5.83 -47.07
N VAL A 142 -2.23 6.34 -47.50
CA VAL A 142 -1.04 6.40 -46.64
C VAL A 142 -1.20 7.45 -45.53
N THR A 143 -1.87 8.57 -45.82
CA THR A 143 -2.16 9.62 -44.83
C THR A 143 -3.11 9.11 -43.75
N ASP A 144 -4.15 8.36 -44.15
CA ASP A 144 -5.09 7.73 -43.24
C ASP A 144 -4.38 6.70 -42.36
N ALA A 145 -3.52 5.86 -42.93
CA ALA A 145 -2.71 4.90 -42.18
C ALA A 145 -1.83 5.58 -41.12
N VAL A 146 -1.11 6.66 -41.47
CA VAL A 146 -0.30 7.42 -40.50
C VAL A 146 -1.18 8.02 -39.41
N THR A 147 -2.34 8.57 -39.76
CA THR A 147 -3.27 9.18 -38.79
C THR A 147 -3.81 8.13 -37.80
N THR A 148 -4.20 6.95 -38.29
CA THR A 148 -4.67 5.84 -37.45
C THR A 148 -3.58 5.32 -36.52
N LEU A 149 -2.36 5.09 -37.04
CA LEU A 149 -1.23 4.63 -36.23
C LEU A 149 -0.82 5.67 -35.19
N THR A 150 -0.84 6.96 -35.55
CA THR A 150 -0.56 8.07 -34.62
C THR A 150 -1.56 8.07 -33.46
N ALA A 151 -2.85 7.86 -33.73
CA ALA A 151 -3.87 7.77 -32.70
C ALA A 151 -3.64 6.57 -31.77
N SER A 152 -3.28 5.41 -32.34
CA SER A 152 -2.99 4.19 -31.56
C SER A 152 -1.79 4.36 -30.63
N VAL A 153 -0.68 4.90 -31.14
CA VAL A 153 0.53 5.17 -30.34
C VAL A 153 0.23 6.16 -29.22
N ASN A 154 -0.52 7.23 -29.49
CA ASN A 154 -0.93 8.19 -28.48
C ASN A 154 -1.81 7.57 -27.38
N GLU A 155 -2.77 6.72 -27.74
CA GLU A 155 -3.62 6.01 -26.77
C GLU A 155 -2.79 5.11 -25.86
N GLN A 156 -1.84 4.35 -26.43
CA GLN A 156 -0.94 3.50 -25.65
C GLN A 156 -0.02 4.32 -24.72
N ALA A 157 0.55 5.42 -25.22
CA ALA A 157 1.39 6.32 -24.42
C ALA A 157 0.60 6.97 -23.27
N GLN A 158 -0.62 7.43 -23.52
CA GLN A 158 -1.50 7.99 -22.47
C GLN A 158 -1.92 6.93 -21.45
N GLY A 159 -2.20 5.70 -21.90
CA GLY A 159 -2.51 4.58 -21.02
C GLY A 159 -1.36 4.28 -20.05
N LEU A 160 -0.11 4.25 -20.55
CA LEU A 160 1.07 4.10 -19.71
C LEU A 160 1.28 5.28 -18.76
N ARG A 161 1.05 6.51 -19.23
CA ARG A 161 1.21 7.72 -18.41
C ARG A 161 0.23 7.72 -17.24
N GLY A 162 -1.03 7.36 -17.51
CA GLY A 162 -2.05 7.21 -16.47
C GLY A 162 -1.72 6.13 -15.45
N LYS A 163 -1.12 5.01 -15.88
CA LYS A 163 -0.63 3.98 -14.94
C LYS A 163 0.52 4.48 -14.07
N LEU A 164 1.46 5.23 -14.64
CA LEU A 164 2.54 5.87 -13.88
C LEU A 164 1.99 6.86 -12.85
N ASP A 165 1.05 7.71 -13.23
CA ASP A 165 0.43 8.68 -12.32
C ASP A 165 -0.34 7.97 -11.19
N ALA A 166 -1.05 6.88 -11.51
CA ALA A 166 -1.72 6.06 -10.50
C ALA A 166 -0.71 5.41 -9.53
N ALA A 167 0.43 4.92 -10.02
CA ALA A 167 1.49 4.35 -9.20
C ALA A 167 2.13 5.40 -8.27
N ILE A 168 2.37 6.62 -8.78
CA ILE A 168 2.87 7.76 -7.99
C ILE A 168 1.85 8.13 -6.89
N ALA A 169 0.57 8.22 -7.25
CA ALA A 169 -0.49 8.52 -6.29
C ALA A 169 -0.61 7.44 -5.20
N LEU A 170 -0.51 6.16 -5.57
CA LEU A 170 -0.52 5.04 -4.64
C LEU A 170 0.67 5.11 -3.67
N LYS A 171 1.87 5.42 -4.16
CA LYS A 171 3.06 5.61 -3.31
C LYS A 171 2.85 6.75 -2.32
N ALA A 172 2.38 7.90 -2.79
CA ALA A 172 2.10 9.05 -1.94
C ALA A 172 1.04 8.75 -0.86
N GLN A 173 -0.01 8.00 -1.21
CA GLN A 173 -1.02 7.53 -0.25
C GLN A 173 -0.39 6.63 0.83
N ARG A 174 0.43 5.65 0.44
CA ARG A 174 1.10 4.75 1.40
C ARG A 174 2.03 5.51 2.35
N GLU A 175 2.79 6.48 1.84
CA GLU A 175 3.67 7.32 2.66
C GLU A 175 2.86 8.21 3.62
N ALA A 176 1.72 8.75 3.17
CA ALA A 176 0.83 9.55 4.01
C ALA A 176 0.16 8.70 5.11
N GLU A 177 -0.31 7.49 4.77
CA GLU A 177 -0.86 6.53 5.72
C GLU A 177 0.19 6.08 6.74
N GLU A 178 1.42 5.82 6.30
CA GLU A 178 2.53 5.48 7.20
C GLU A 178 2.85 6.63 8.15
N LYS A 179 2.91 7.86 7.65
CA LYS A 179 3.14 9.05 8.48
C LYS A 179 2.01 9.22 9.49
N ALA A 180 0.75 9.13 9.06
CA ALA A 180 -0.40 9.22 9.94
C ALA A 180 -0.39 8.12 11.01
N ARG A 181 0.02 6.89 10.65
CA ARG A 181 0.20 5.78 11.60
C ARG A 181 1.29 6.09 12.63
N LYS A 182 2.45 6.59 12.19
CA LYS A 182 3.56 6.98 13.09
C LYS A 182 3.15 8.10 14.05
N GLU A 183 2.41 9.09 13.56
CA GLU A 183 1.89 10.19 14.40
C GLU A 183 0.84 9.70 15.40
N ALA A 184 -0.07 8.80 14.98
CA ALA A 184 -1.04 8.17 15.88
C ALA A 184 -0.36 7.29 16.95
N GLU A 185 0.67 6.54 16.58
CA GLU A 185 1.48 5.74 17.53
C GLU A 185 2.23 6.64 18.52
N ALA A 186 2.85 7.73 18.05
CA ALA A 186 3.52 8.70 18.92
C ALA A 186 2.53 9.38 19.88
N ALA A 187 1.34 9.75 19.40
CA ALA A 187 0.29 10.32 20.23
C ALA A 187 -0.24 9.31 21.27
N ALA A 188 -0.39 8.04 20.91
CA ALA A 188 -0.77 6.98 21.82
C ALA A 188 0.32 6.71 22.88
N ALA A 189 1.59 6.70 22.47
CA ALA A 189 2.72 6.54 23.38
C ALA A 189 2.84 7.72 24.36
N ALA A 190 2.60 8.95 23.91
CA ALA A 190 2.58 10.13 24.78
C ALA A 190 1.47 10.04 25.84
N LYS A 191 0.26 9.64 25.45
CA LYS A 191 -0.85 9.42 26.40
C LYS A 191 -0.55 8.30 27.41
N ALA A 192 -0.01 7.18 26.93
CA ALA A 192 0.38 6.07 27.81
C ALA A 192 1.49 6.48 28.80
N ALA A 193 2.44 7.31 28.37
CA ALA A 193 3.49 7.84 29.24
C ALA A 193 2.93 8.80 30.30
N GLU A 194 1.95 9.64 29.94
CA GLU A 194 1.26 10.53 30.88
C GLU A 194 0.46 9.75 31.94
N GLU A 195 -0.30 8.73 31.50
CA GLU A 195 -1.05 7.85 32.41
C GLU A 195 -0.12 7.05 33.33
N ALA A 196 1.00 6.54 32.81
CA ALA A 196 2.01 5.85 33.60
C ALA A 196 2.68 6.78 34.63
N ALA A 197 2.96 8.04 34.27
CA ALA A 197 3.49 9.04 35.20
C ALA A 197 2.49 9.37 36.31
N ALA A 198 1.20 9.50 35.99
CA ALA A 198 0.13 9.70 36.96
C ALA A 198 -0.03 8.51 37.91
N ALA A 199 0.02 7.27 37.39
CA ALA A 199 -0.03 6.05 38.19
C ALA A 199 1.20 5.89 39.09
N ALA A 200 2.39 6.23 38.61
CA ALA A 200 3.62 6.20 39.40
C ALA A 200 3.61 7.22 40.55
N ALA A 201 3.05 8.42 40.31
CA ALA A 201 2.83 9.41 41.36
C ALA A 201 1.86 8.89 42.44
N ALA A 202 0.83 8.13 42.06
CA ALA A 202 -0.12 7.52 42.99
C ALA A 202 0.46 6.33 43.80
N LYS A 203 1.49 5.64 43.28
CA LYS A 203 2.17 4.55 44.00
C LYS A 203 3.31 5.00 44.91
N LYS A 204 3.93 6.17 44.65
CA LYS A 204 4.93 6.76 45.57
C LYS A 204 4.33 7.22 46.90
N SER A 205 3.02 7.38 46.98
CA SER A 205 2.30 7.64 48.23
C SER A 205 1.93 6.36 49.02
N SER A 206 2.32 5.15 48.56
CA SER A 206 1.84 3.89 49.17
C SER A 206 2.87 2.75 49.31
N ALA A 207 4.18 2.96 49.20
CA ALA A 207 5.16 1.86 49.31
C ALA A 207 5.75 1.65 50.74
N PRO A 208 5.66 0.43 51.33
CA PRO A 208 6.57 -0.04 52.37
C PRO A 208 7.81 -0.74 51.78
N ARG A 209 8.93 -0.67 52.53
CA ARG A 209 10.24 -1.30 52.22
C ARG A 209 10.21 -2.82 52.42
N SER A 210 10.80 -3.59 51.51
CA SER A 210 11.65 -4.74 51.87
C SER A 210 12.51 -5.24 50.70
N SER A 211 13.65 -5.81 51.08
CA SER A 211 14.83 -6.22 50.32
C SER A 211 14.82 -7.69 49.87
N GLY A 212 15.64 -8.03 48.86
CA GLY A 212 16.21 -9.38 48.72
C GLY A 212 16.45 -9.83 47.27
N GLY A 213 17.72 -10.03 46.90
CA GLY A 213 18.14 -10.51 45.57
C GLY A 213 18.22 -12.04 45.44
N GLY A 214 18.30 -12.50 44.18
CA GLY A 214 18.57 -13.90 43.81
C GLY A 214 18.39 -14.11 42.29
N ALA A 215 19.38 -14.75 41.65
CA ALA A 215 19.47 -15.03 40.21
C ALA A 215 18.33 -15.95 39.66
N PRO A 216 17.99 -15.91 38.35
CA PRO A 216 16.78 -16.54 37.85
C PRO A 216 16.96 -18.04 37.54
N VAL A 217 16.21 -18.85 38.26
CA VAL A 217 15.78 -20.20 37.86
C VAL A 217 14.49 -20.07 37.05
N PHE A 218 14.40 -20.77 35.92
CA PHE A 218 13.21 -20.81 35.07
C PHE A 218 12.00 -21.29 35.88
N ALA A 219 11.07 -20.38 36.16
CA ALA A 219 9.83 -20.69 36.87
C ALA A 219 8.79 -21.23 35.89
N THR A 220 8.59 -22.54 35.94
CA THR A 220 7.38 -23.19 35.44
C THR A 220 6.25 -22.99 36.46
N GLY A 221 5.17 -22.31 36.05
CA GLY A 221 3.86 -22.43 36.69
C GLY A 221 3.29 -21.16 37.32
N GLY A 222 2.14 -20.72 36.79
CA GLY A 222 1.08 -20.15 37.60
C GLY A 222 1.10 -18.64 37.83
N ALA A 223 0.99 -17.84 36.76
CA ALA A 223 0.38 -16.53 36.85
C ALA A 223 -0.39 -16.24 35.57
N VAL A 224 -1.72 -16.14 35.66
CA VAL A 224 -2.60 -15.65 34.58
C VAL A 224 -2.51 -14.11 34.41
N GLY A 225 -1.40 -13.50 34.83
CA GLY A 225 -1.09 -12.11 34.57
C GLY A 225 -0.43 -11.98 33.20
N GLY A 226 -0.85 -11.02 32.37
CA GLY A 226 -0.30 -10.85 31.02
C GLY A 226 -1.33 -10.71 29.90
N THR A 227 -2.62 -10.82 30.18
CA THR A 227 -3.66 -10.86 29.14
C THR A 227 -3.91 -9.52 28.46
N SER A 228 -3.47 -8.42 29.08
CA SER A 228 -3.44 -7.11 28.44
C SER A 228 -2.12 -6.90 27.68
N PRO A 229 -2.13 -6.10 26.59
CA PRO A 229 -0.91 -5.68 25.89
C PRO A 229 0.16 -5.10 26.82
N ALA A 230 -0.23 -4.31 27.82
CA ALA A 230 0.68 -3.68 28.76
C ALA A 230 1.35 -4.70 29.71
N ASP A 231 0.58 -5.66 30.22
CA ASP A 231 1.12 -6.71 31.09
C ASP A 231 2.04 -7.65 30.29
N ALA A 232 1.69 -7.95 29.04
CA ALA A 232 2.52 -8.71 28.11
C ALA A 232 3.85 -7.99 27.83
N GLN A 233 3.82 -6.68 27.60
CA GLN A 233 5.02 -5.85 27.45
C GLN A 233 5.90 -5.85 28.70
N ALA A 234 5.31 -5.67 29.89
CA ALA A 234 6.03 -5.74 31.15
C ALA A 234 6.69 -7.11 31.37
N THR A 235 5.96 -8.18 31.04
CA THR A 235 6.46 -9.56 31.09
C THR A 235 7.64 -9.74 30.15
N ALA A 236 7.53 -9.31 28.89
CA ALA A 236 8.62 -9.38 27.91
C ALA A 236 9.85 -8.60 28.37
N ARG A 237 9.65 -7.39 28.92
CA ARG A 237 10.76 -6.56 29.44
C ARG A 237 11.51 -7.27 30.57
N SER A 238 10.79 -7.93 31.47
CA SER A 238 11.40 -8.70 32.57
C SER A 238 12.23 -9.90 32.09
N MET A 239 11.89 -10.45 30.92
CA MET A 239 12.56 -11.62 30.35
C MET A 239 13.80 -11.26 29.51
N LEU A 240 13.94 -10.01 29.03
CA LEU A 240 15.06 -9.59 28.17
C LEU A 240 16.43 -9.82 28.80
N GLY A 241 16.56 -9.59 30.11
CA GLY A 241 17.83 -9.75 30.82
C GLY A 241 18.38 -11.18 30.74
N GLY A 242 17.51 -12.19 30.64
CA GLY A 242 17.91 -13.59 30.45
C GLY A 242 18.62 -13.86 29.11
N TYR A 243 18.48 -12.96 28.14
CA TYR A 243 19.10 -13.03 26.81
C TYR A 243 20.30 -12.07 26.67
N GLY A 244 20.68 -11.37 27.75
CA GLY A 244 21.71 -10.33 27.69
C GLY A 244 21.26 -9.05 26.98
N TRP A 245 19.96 -8.87 26.79
CA TRP A 245 19.39 -7.69 26.14
C TRP A 245 18.94 -6.65 27.16
N GLY A 246 19.23 -5.38 26.86
CA GLY A 246 18.79 -4.23 27.64
C GLY A 246 17.54 -3.57 27.07
N ASP A 247 17.20 -2.43 27.66
CA ASP A 247 16.05 -1.62 27.24
C ASP A 247 16.19 -1.06 25.81
N ASP A 248 17.41 -0.99 25.28
CA ASP A 248 17.72 -0.65 23.90
C ASP A 248 17.07 -1.64 22.90
N GLN A 249 16.96 -2.91 23.27
CA GLN A 249 16.30 -3.94 22.46
C GLN A 249 14.79 -3.95 22.64
N PHE A 250 14.30 -3.51 23.81
CA PHE A 250 12.88 -3.54 24.13
C PHE A 250 12.06 -2.68 23.18
N GLY A 251 12.58 -1.50 22.79
CA GLY A 251 11.90 -0.63 21.82
C GLY A 251 11.63 -1.33 20.49
N CYS A 252 12.64 -2.02 19.95
CA CYS A 252 12.51 -2.81 18.73
C CYS A 252 11.51 -3.97 18.87
N LEU A 253 11.50 -4.64 20.03
CA LEU A 253 10.54 -5.70 20.31
C LEU A 253 9.10 -5.18 20.33
N VAL A 254 8.87 -4.01 20.95
CA VAL A 254 7.58 -3.34 20.97
C VAL A 254 7.08 -3.04 19.58
N SER A 255 7.90 -2.41 18.73
CA SER A 255 7.53 -2.13 17.34
C SER A 255 7.25 -3.41 16.54
N LEU A 256 8.08 -4.44 16.73
CA LEU A 256 7.92 -5.72 16.05
C LEU A 256 6.59 -6.39 16.41
N TRP A 257 6.32 -6.67 17.68
CA TRP A 257 5.09 -7.36 18.08
C TRP A 257 3.84 -6.49 18.04
N ASN A 258 3.97 -5.16 18.00
CA ASN A 258 2.87 -4.28 17.60
C ASN A 258 2.42 -4.56 16.18
N LYS A 259 3.36 -4.64 15.22
CA LYS A 259 3.07 -4.94 13.81
C LYS A 259 2.44 -6.33 13.64
N GLU A 260 2.88 -7.30 14.43
CA GLU A 260 2.41 -8.69 14.34
C GLU A 260 1.00 -8.87 14.89
N SER A 261 0.74 -8.41 16.11
CA SER A 261 -0.48 -8.76 16.84
C SER A 261 -1.06 -7.64 17.70
N GLY A 262 -0.38 -6.50 17.81
CA GLY A 262 -0.71 -5.49 18.83
C GLY A 262 -0.57 -6.04 20.25
N TRP A 263 0.36 -6.98 20.48
CA TRP A 263 0.54 -7.70 21.75
C TRP A 263 -0.68 -8.51 22.21
N ASN A 264 -1.60 -8.84 21.29
CA ASN A 264 -2.76 -9.67 21.61
C ASN A 264 -2.40 -11.17 21.55
N TYR A 265 -2.38 -11.83 22.72
CA TYR A 265 -2.11 -13.27 22.83
C TYR A 265 -3.14 -14.18 22.17
N GLN A 266 -4.32 -13.65 21.83
CA GLN A 266 -5.38 -14.36 21.12
C GLN A 266 -5.43 -14.01 19.63
N ALA A 267 -4.50 -13.18 19.13
CA ALA A 267 -4.45 -12.81 17.72
C ALA A 267 -4.32 -14.06 16.84
N TYR A 268 -5.26 -14.24 15.93
CA TYR A 268 -5.28 -15.37 15.00
C TYR A 268 -5.53 -14.90 13.58
N ASN A 269 -4.59 -15.19 12.69
CA ASN A 269 -4.74 -14.90 11.28
C ASN A 269 -5.40 -16.10 10.56
N ARG A 270 -6.63 -15.92 10.07
CA ARG A 270 -7.40 -16.98 9.41
C ARG A 270 -6.82 -17.44 8.06
N SER A 271 -6.10 -16.59 7.35
CA SER A 271 -5.55 -16.95 6.03
C SER A 271 -4.25 -17.73 6.15
N SER A 272 -3.38 -17.36 7.11
CA SER A 272 -2.08 -18.03 7.30
C SER A 272 -2.08 -19.08 8.41
N GLY A 273 -2.95 -18.97 9.41
CA GLY A 273 -2.93 -19.81 10.63
C GLY A 273 -1.95 -19.34 11.70
N ALA A 274 -1.34 -18.16 11.56
CA ALA A 274 -0.46 -17.59 12.56
C ALA A 274 -1.21 -17.25 13.86
N TYR A 275 -0.56 -17.46 15.02
CA TYR A 275 -1.20 -17.32 16.33
C TYR A 275 -0.34 -16.58 17.36
N GLY A 276 -1.01 -15.82 18.21
CA GLY A 276 -0.46 -15.24 19.44
C GLY A 276 0.37 -13.97 19.23
N ILE A 277 1.00 -13.51 20.31
CA ILE A 277 1.83 -12.30 20.34
C ILE A 277 2.89 -12.30 19.21
N PRO A 278 3.71 -13.36 19.05
CA PRO A 278 4.75 -13.37 18.03
C PRO A 278 4.24 -13.77 16.63
N GLN A 279 2.94 -14.06 16.45
CA GLN A 279 2.35 -14.60 15.22
C GLN A 279 3.07 -15.88 14.72
N ALA A 280 3.23 -16.87 15.60
CA ALA A 280 3.94 -18.11 15.28
C ALA A 280 3.20 -18.98 14.24
N LEU A 281 3.95 -19.54 13.28
CA LEU A 281 3.41 -20.41 12.22
C LEU A 281 4.09 -21.80 12.18
N PRO A 282 3.35 -22.90 12.44
CA PRO A 282 2.05 -22.93 13.13
C PRO A 282 2.21 -22.56 14.62
N GLY A 283 1.13 -22.06 15.23
CA GLY A 283 1.11 -21.68 16.64
C GLY A 283 1.55 -22.78 17.61
N SER A 284 1.34 -24.05 17.26
CA SER A 284 1.73 -25.23 18.05
C SER A 284 3.23 -25.32 18.37
N LYS A 285 4.09 -24.62 17.62
CA LYS A 285 5.53 -24.52 17.93
C LYS A 285 5.80 -23.90 19.30
N MET A 286 4.91 -23.01 19.76
CA MET A 286 5.02 -22.40 21.09
C MET A 286 4.85 -23.44 22.22
N GLY A 287 4.33 -24.62 21.93
CA GLY A 287 4.29 -25.75 22.87
C GLY A 287 5.65 -26.18 23.42
N SER A 288 6.74 -25.86 22.72
CA SER A 288 8.11 -26.08 23.21
C SER A 288 8.50 -25.20 24.40
N ALA A 289 7.86 -24.04 24.58
CA ALA A 289 8.05 -23.16 25.73
C ALA A 289 7.08 -23.46 26.88
N GLY A 290 5.98 -24.17 26.60
CA GLY A 290 4.99 -24.56 27.61
C GLY A 290 3.71 -25.11 26.98
N ALA A 291 3.09 -26.10 27.63
CA ALA A 291 1.87 -26.73 27.12
C ALA A 291 0.65 -25.80 27.11
N ASP A 292 0.70 -24.69 27.85
CA ASP A 292 -0.35 -23.68 28.02
C ASP A 292 -0.24 -22.50 27.02
N TRP A 293 0.58 -22.63 25.99
CA TRP A 293 0.89 -21.58 25.01
C TRP A 293 -0.33 -20.90 24.36
N GLN A 294 -1.47 -21.59 24.25
CA GLN A 294 -2.68 -20.99 23.67
C GLN A 294 -3.27 -19.89 24.54
N THR A 295 -3.17 -20.01 25.86
CA THR A 295 -3.86 -19.10 26.79
C THR A 295 -2.91 -18.33 27.69
N ASN A 296 -1.61 -18.62 27.62
CA ASN A 296 -0.59 -17.98 28.44
C ASN A 296 0.31 -17.04 27.61
N PRO A 297 0.14 -15.71 27.73
CA PRO A 297 0.98 -14.71 27.09
C PRO A 297 2.47 -14.85 27.43
N ALA A 298 2.81 -15.20 28.68
CA ALA A 298 4.20 -15.37 29.10
C ALA A 298 4.88 -16.54 28.35
N THR A 299 4.14 -17.63 28.12
CA THR A 299 4.63 -18.76 27.31
C THR A 299 4.86 -18.36 25.85
N GLN A 300 3.96 -17.56 25.27
CA GLN A 300 4.13 -17.04 23.90
C GLN A 300 5.34 -16.10 23.79
N ILE A 301 5.53 -15.21 24.77
CA ILE A 301 6.66 -14.29 24.85
C ILE A 301 7.96 -15.08 25.00
N ALA A 302 8.02 -16.05 25.90
CA ALA A 302 9.22 -16.87 26.11
C ALA A 302 9.64 -17.59 24.82
N TRP A 303 8.68 -18.17 24.10
CA TRP A 303 8.95 -18.78 22.79
C TRP A 303 9.43 -17.76 21.76
N GLY A 304 8.74 -16.62 21.66
CA GLY A 304 9.06 -15.56 20.70
C GLY A 304 10.45 -14.96 20.90
N LEU A 305 10.83 -14.69 22.16
CA LEU A 305 12.18 -14.22 22.51
C LEU A 305 13.25 -15.26 22.16
N GLY A 306 13.00 -16.55 22.43
CA GLY A 306 13.89 -17.63 22.05
C GLY A 306 14.07 -17.74 20.54
N TYR A 307 12.99 -17.60 19.76
CA TYR A 307 13.04 -17.59 18.30
C TYR A 307 13.83 -16.40 17.76
N ILE A 308 13.59 -15.20 18.31
CA ILE A 308 14.34 -13.98 17.95
C ILE A 308 15.83 -14.17 18.22
N SER A 309 16.20 -14.71 19.39
CA SER A 309 17.59 -14.97 19.74
C SER A 309 18.24 -15.94 18.75
N GLY A 310 17.61 -17.08 18.48
CA GLY A 310 18.17 -18.13 17.64
C GLY A 310 18.29 -17.77 16.16
N ARG A 311 17.40 -16.89 15.64
CA ARG A 311 17.33 -16.58 14.21
C ARG A 311 17.89 -15.21 13.83
N TYR A 312 17.69 -14.23 14.70
CA TYR A 312 18.01 -12.82 14.43
C TYR A 312 19.08 -12.26 15.38
N GLY A 313 19.45 -13.01 16.41
CA GLY A 313 20.42 -12.62 17.42
C GLY A 313 19.92 -11.57 18.42
N SER A 314 19.01 -10.67 18.00
CA SER A 314 18.44 -9.64 18.87
C SER A 314 17.08 -9.13 18.36
N PRO A 315 16.24 -8.53 19.24
CA PRO A 315 15.00 -7.88 18.83
C PRO A 315 15.18 -6.79 17.77
N CYS A 316 16.24 -5.98 17.85
CA CYS A 316 16.52 -4.99 16.81
C CYS A 316 16.96 -5.62 15.49
N GLY A 317 17.69 -6.73 15.52
CA GLY A 317 17.98 -7.53 14.32
C GLY A 317 16.70 -8.05 13.65
N ALA A 318 15.77 -8.59 14.44
CA ALA A 318 14.49 -9.07 13.96
C ALA A 318 13.62 -7.94 13.38
N TRP A 319 13.59 -6.78 14.04
CA TRP A 319 12.85 -5.60 13.57
C TRP A 319 13.42 -5.05 12.27
N SER A 320 14.74 -4.96 12.12
CA SER A 320 15.38 -4.55 10.88
C SER A 320 15.04 -5.50 9.72
N HIS A 321 15.04 -6.81 9.96
CA HIS A 321 14.62 -7.80 8.98
C HIS A 321 13.14 -7.63 8.60
N SER A 322 12.24 -7.50 9.58
CA SER A 322 10.80 -7.31 9.38
C SER A 322 10.45 -6.06 8.56
N GLN A 323 11.23 -4.99 8.71
CA GLN A 323 11.08 -3.78 7.90
C GLN A 323 11.52 -3.99 6.45
N SER A 324 12.48 -4.88 6.21
CA SER A 324 13.04 -5.13 4.87
C SER A 324 12.26 -6.17 4.07
N THR A 325 11.80 -7.25 4.72
CA THR A 325 11.19 -8.42 4.05
C THR A 325 9.69 -8.54 4.30
N GLY A 326 9.16 -7.77 5.24
CA GLY A 326 7.76 -7.81 5.64
C GLY A 326 7.44 -8.84 6.73
N TRP A 327 8.37 -9.74 7.07
CA TRP A 327 8.19 -10.83 8.06
C TRP A 327 9.45 -11.03 8.91
N TYR A 328 9.33 -11.80 9.99
CA TYR A 328 10.44 -12.29 10.80
C TYR A 328 10.13 -13.73 11.29
#